data_AF-A0A1X2IY45-F1
#
_entry.id   AF-A0A1X2IY45-F1
#
_cell.length_a   1.000
_cell.length_b   1.000
_cell.length_c   1.000
_cell.angle_alpha   90.00
_cell.angle_beta   90.00
_cell.angle_gamma   90.00
#
_symmetry.space_group_name_H-M   'P 1'
#
loop_
_entity.id
_entity.type
_entity.pdbx_description
1 polymer ?
#
loop_
_entity_poly.entity_id
_entity_poly.type
_entity_poly.pdbx_seq_one_letter_code
_entity_poly.pdbx_strand_id
1 'polypeptide(L)'
;MGIPGLTGLLKRHAPQSLIRTVAPQYQGQTLAIDVSCPLSRYIYGDDPHPFRHLHGFYLLIKFCERHHIKPIFVFDGTERIIAKQQWEHRRRARNQHKIKESLIFEQSRSTRLASWLTATESEYLSMLTSESIQRLLDQLSGDDDGVGRLKSTAEYMDLQPPPPDNNKEAQQPSWNETLTLGDSALTLKEAKLHVKEHQKALEEKLSTIVKELHETNQYVQDRDRYTKTVRDLSNQEYDLMNTMIRNRLESVHDNLVRLKGQNDRLLTSYAKRSLKVTKDIKRDCYSFLSSLGYPCFVCENHEAEAMCASLVRNGNADGIISEDMDSIVFGDGPLLRYFCTKNKPILHVDPVVARQQLGLTRAEFLDLCILCGTDFGSKIYGIGPNRALELVKQHGSIEEILIHLDPRKYIPEEGFDYLLIRKVFQELPSIPTHPSTDKLSSTPSVNSDTLNNLLQQYQIDPDEIDTQLDIFMHQQNRPSLAETISSPGDSAFGSNPFQQPHSSSHSDTPLFT
;
A
#
# COMPACT_ATOMS: atom_id res chain seq x y z
N MET A 1 4.36 8.88 -1.48
CA MET A 1 3.38 9.24 -2.53
C MET A 1 3.89 10.53 -3.19
N GLY A 2 3.16 11.09 -4.16
CA GLY A 2 3.56 12.29 -4.89
C GLY A 2 4.71 12.09 -5.86
N ILE A 3 5.81 12.79 -5.62
CA ILE A 3 6.93 12.96 -6.55
C ILE A 3 7.83 11.71 -6.63
N PRO A 4 7.81 10.94 -7.74
CA PRO A 4 8.57 9.70 -7.86
C PRO A 4 10.07 9.93 -7.76
N GLY A 5 10.73 9.17 -6.86
CA GLY A 5 12.18 9.15 -6.73
C GLY A 5 12.82 10.38 -6.06
N LEU A 6 12.03 11.39 -5.68
CA LEU A 6 12.53 12.60 -5.00
C LEU A 6 13.24 12.26 -3.68
N THR A 7 12.65 11.42 -2.82
CA THR A 7 13.32 10.98 -1.58
C THR A 7 14.70 10.35 -1.86
N GLY A 8 14.83 9.54 -2.93
CA GLY A 8 16.10 8.92 -3.30
C GLY A 8 17.11 9.90 -3.93
N LEU A 9 16.63 10.99 -4.53
CA LEU A 9 17.45 12.11 -4.99
C LEU A 9 17.99 12.90 -3.79
N LEU A 10 17.10 13.30 -2.87
CA LEU A 10 17.45 14.07 -1.67
C LEU A 10 18.43 13.30 -0.78
N LYS A 11 18.24 11.98 -0.57
CA LYS A 11 19.21 11.16 0.17
C LYS A 11 20.64 11.23 -0.39
N ARG A 12 20.79 11.41 -1.70
CA ARG A 12 22.11 11.42 -2.37
C ARG A 12 22.71 12.81 -2.46
N HIS A 13 21.90 13.83 -2.74
CA HIS A 13 22.38 15.18 -3.05
C HIS A 13 22.04 16.24 -2.01
N ALA A 14 21.11 15.95 -1.09
CA ALA A 14 20.68 16.84 -0.01
C ALA A 14 20.40 16.05 1.30
N PRO A 15 21.37 15.28 1.83
CA PRO A 15 21.13 14.41 2.97
C PRO A 15 20.81 15.16 4.27
N GLN A 16 21.23 16.42 4.42
CA GLN A 16 20.94 17.20 5.63
C GLN A 16 19.48 17.68 5.66
N SER A 17 18.79 17.65 4.52
CA SER A 17 17.36 17.94 4.46
C SER A 17 16.49 16.78 4.97
N LEU A 18 17.08 15.63 5.31
CA LEU A 18 16.39 14.41 5.71
C LEU A 18 16.89 13.91 7.07
N ILE A 19 16.22 14.30 8.14
CA ILE A 19 16.66 14.03 9.51
C ILE A 19 15.73 13.02 10.17
N ARG A 20 16.29 11.96 10.77
CA ARG A 20 15.51 11.04 11.61
C ARG A 20 15.37 11.65 13.00
N THR A 21 14.12 11.78 13.46
CA THR A 21 13.74 12.50 14.68
C THR A 21 12.77 11.65 15.52
N VAL A 22 12.49 12.14 16.72
CA VAL A 22 11.58 11.49 17.69
C VAL A 22 10.51 12.50 18.11
N ALA A 23 9.32 12.00 18.47
CA ALA A 23 8.17 12.86 18.79
C ALA A 23 8.41 13.91 19.88
N PRO A 24 9.18 13.65 20.96
CA PRO A 24 9.51 14.68 21.95
C PRO A 24 10.15 15.96 21.39
N GLN A 25 10.81 15.91 20.21
CA GLN A 25 11.42 17.10 19.61
C GLN A 25 10.38 18.12 19.09
N TYR A 26 9.12 17.69 18.94
CA TYR A 26 8.02 18.52 18.48
C TYR A 26 7.12 18.98 19.62
N GLN A 27 7.56 18.81 20.88
CA GLN A 27 6.80 19.20 22.05
C GLN A 27 6.42 20.68 22.02
N GLY A 28 5.14 20.99 22.24
CA GLY A 28 4.60 22.34 22.21
C GLY A 28 4.30 22.91 20.81
N GLN A 29 4.75 22.23 19.75
CA GLN A 29 4.52 22.66 18.37
C GLN A 29 3.10 22.39 17.90
N THR A 30 2.65 23.18 16.94
CA THR A 30 1.37 23.03 16.25
C THR A 30 1.61 22.40 14.89
N LEU A 31 1.01 21.24 14.61
CA LEU A 31 1.27 20.48 13.38
C LEU A 31 -0.01 20.32 12.56
N ALA A 32 0.05 20.71 11.28
CA ALA A 32 -1.04 20.52 10.34
C ALA A 32 -0.98 19.10 9.75
N ILE A 33 -2.07 18.35 9.86
CA ILE A 33 -2.17 16.95 9.47
C ILE A 33 -3.03 16.85 8.22
N ASP A 34 -2.44 16.40 7.10
CA ASP A 34 -3.24 15.89 5.99
C ASP A 34 -3.93 14.61 6.46
N VAL A 35 -5.26 14.65 6.62
CA VAL A 35 -6.08 13.55 7.11
C VAL A 35 -6.10 12.36 6.16
N SER A 36 -5.95 12.58 4.85
CA SER A 36 -6.05 11.51 3.85
C SER A 36 -4.97 10.43 4.04
N CYS A 37 -3.76 10.83 4.45
CA CYS A 37 -2.64 9.94 4.75
C CYS A 37 -2.91 8.99 5.95
N PRO A 38 -3.13 9.46 7.19
CA PRO A 38 -3.44 8.61 8.34
C PRO A 38 -4.75 7.85 8.16
N LEU A 39 -5.79 8.45 7.56
CA LEU A 39 -7.06 7.76 7.30
C LEU A 39 -6.85 6.51 6.42
N SER A 40 -6.10 6.66 5.33
CA SER A 40 -5.79 5.52 4.45
C SER A 40 -5.02 4.44 5.21
N ARG A 41 -4.04 4.83 6.03
CA ARG A 41 -3.29 3.90 6.89
C ARG A 41 -4.18 3.14 7.87
N TYR A 42 -5.18 3.78 8.47
CA TYR A 42 -6.09 3.13 9.40
C TYR A 42 -7.06 2.18 8.71
N ILE A 43 -7.63 2.58 7.57
CA ILE A 43 -8.56 1.74 6.81
C ILE A 43 -7.87 0.48 6.26
N TYR A 44 -6.67 0.64 5.71
CA TYR A 44 -5.91 -0.46 5.10
C TYR A 44 -5.00 -1.20 6.09
N GLY A 45 -4.96 -0.77 7.35
CA GLY A 45 -4.18 -1.36 8.41
C GLY A 45 -4.73 -2.68 8.94
N ASP A 46 -4.00 -3.26 9.88
CA ASP A 46 -4.31 -4.57 10.50
C ASP A 46 -5.22 -4.47 11.73
N ASP A 47 -5.69 -3.26 12.06
CA ASP A 47 -6.57 -3.03 13.20
C ASP A 47 -7.93 -3.74 12.98
N PRO A 48 -8.30 -4.72 13.83
CA PRO A 48 -9.55 -5.45 13.68
C PRO A 48 -10.77 -4.62 14.04
N HIS A 49 -10.61 -3.47 14.71
CA HIS A 49 -11.71 -2.67 15.23
C HIS A 49 -12.72 -2.28 14.12
N PRO A 50 -14.04 -2.38 14.38
CA PRO A 50 -15.07 -2.07 13.37
C PRO A 50 -14.99 -0.60 12.92
N PHE A 51 -14.67 0.31 13.83
CA PHE A 51 -14.44 1.73 13.57
C PHE A 51 -12.95 2.09 13.56
N ARG A 52 -12.10 1.24 12.97
CA ARG A 52 -10.62 1.41 12.95
C ARG A 52 -10.12 2.80 12.56
N HIS A 53 -10.86 3.53 11.72
CA HIS A 53 -10.51 4.89 11.33
C HIS A 53 -10.61 5.85 12.52
N LEU A 54 -11.72 5.82 13.28
CA LEU A 54 -11.89 6.65 14.48
C LEU A 54 -10.99 6.18 15.62
N HIS A 55 -10.87 4.86 15.82
CA HIS A 55 -9.95 4.26 16.77
C HIS A 55 -8.50 4.72 16.53
N GLY A 56 -8.03 4.66 15.28
CA GLY A 56 -6.71 5.16 14.90
C GLY A 56 -6.54 6.68 15.07
N PHE A 57 -7.56 7.49 14.80
CA PHE A 57 -7.52 8.93 15.06
C PHE A 57 -7.49 9.26 16.56
N TYR A 58 -8.21 8.50 17.38
CA TYR A 58 -8.17 8.66 18.83
C TYR A 58 -6.79 8.29 19.40
N LEU A 59 -6.16 7.22 18.91
CA LEU A 59 -4.77 6.89 19.24
C LEU A 59 -3.81 8.01 18.84
N LEU A 60 -3.95 8.58 17.64
CA LEU A 60 -3.15 9.72 17.18
C LEU A 60 -3.34 10.95 18.06
N ILE A 61 -4.58 11.23 18.49
CA ILE A 61 -4.87 12.30 19.44
C ILE A 61 -4.13 12.06 20.76
N LYS A 62 -4.26 10.87 21.35
CA LYS A 62 -3.60 10.53 22.62
C LYS A 62 -2.08 10.59 22.52
N PHE A 63 -1.54 10.19 21.37
CA PHE A 63 -0.12 10.35 21.04
C PHE A 63 0.31 11.83 21.03
N CYS A 64 -0.47 12.71 20.38
CA CYS A 64 -0.20 14.15 20.38
C CYS A 64 -0.33 14.76 21.78
N GLU A 65 -1.38 14.42 22.53
CA GLU A 65 -1.62 14.89 23.91
C GLU A 65 -0.43 14.55 24.82
N ARG A 66 0.08 13.31 24.75
CA ARG A 66 1.20 12.84 25.57
C ARG A 66 2.53 13.53 25.26
N HIS A 67 2.66 14.08 24.05
CA HIS A 67 3.82 14.87 23.64
C HIS A 67 3.55 16.38 23.64
N HIS A 68 2.39 16.83 24.12
CA HIS A 68 1.95 18.23 24.07
C HIS A 68 2.05 18.85 22.66
N ILE A 69 1.76 18.05 21.63
CA ILE A 69 1.67 18.48 20.24
C ILE A 69 0.23 18.94 19.97
N LYS A 70 0.05 20.06 19.28
CA LYS A 70 -1.26 20.61 18.93
C LYS A 70 -1.61 20.25 17.48
N PRO A 71 -2.48 19.27 17.21
CA PRO A 71 -2.82 18.89 15.85
C PRO A 71 -3.89 19.82 15.26
N ILE A 72 -3.70 20.18 13.98
CA ILE A 72 -4.72 20.79 13.13
C ILE A 72 -5.06 19.79 12.03
N PHE A 73 -6.32 19.41 11.89
CA PHE A 73 -6.72 18.40 10.90
C PHE A 73 -7.21 19.06 9.62
N VAL A 74 -6.64 18.66 8.48
CA VAL A 74 -6.98 19.19 7.17
C VAL A 74 -7.51 18.07 6.29
N PHE A 75 -8.72 18.25 5.80
CA PHE A 75 -9.43 17.31 4.93
C PHE A 75 -9.41 17.80 3.49
N ASP A 76 -9.24 16.87 2.55
CA ASP A 76 -9.53 17.16 1.14
C ASP A 76 -11.00 17.57 0.97
N GLY A 77 -11.25 18.52 0.06
CA GLY A 77 -12.58 18.94 -0.35
C GLY A 77 -13.38 17.85 -1.06
N THR A 78 -14.63 18.20 -1.35
CA THR A 78 -15.58 17.28 -2.00
C THR A 78 -15.26 17.05 -3.47
N GLU A 79 -14.66 18.06 -4.11
CA GLU A 79 -14.21 18.05 -5.49
C GLU A 79 -12.69 18.14 -5.58
N ARG A 80 -12.11 17.42 -6.54
CA ARG A 80 -10.66 17.45 -6.82
C ARG A 80 -10.34 18.56 -7.81
N ILE A 81 -9.09 19.01 -7.86
CA ILE A 81 -8.60 19.92 -8.89
C ILE A 81 -8.77 19.29 -10.27
N ILE A 82 -9.32 20.01 -11.26
CA ILE A 82 -9.59 19.51 -12.63
C ILE A 82 -8.34 18.84 -13.24
N ALA A 83 -7.16 19.44 -13.06
CA ALA A 83 -5.88 18.91 -13.53
C ALA A 83 -5.62 17.47 -13.02
N LYS A 84 -5.90 17.23 -11.73
CA LYS A 84 -5.74 15.91 -11.10
C LYS A 84 -6.84 14.94 -11.52
N GLN A 85 -8.07 15.41 -11.72
CA GLN A 85 -9.23 14.56 -12.04
C GLN A 85 -9.02 13.69 -13.29
N GLN A 86 -8.49 14.26 -14.39
CA GLN A 86 -8.40 13.55 -15.68
C GLN A 86 -7.41 12.37 -15.66
N TRP A 87 -6.29 12.50 -14.94
CA TRP A 87 -5.23 11.50 -14.88
C TRP A 87 -5.46 10.50 -13.76
N GLU A 88 -5.90 11.01 -12.60
CA GLU A 88 -6.10 10.20 -11.43
C GLU A 88 -7.29 9.25 -11.58
N HIS A 89 -8.40 9.68 -12.19
CA HIS A 89 -9.56 8.80 -12.40
C HIS A 89 -9.16 7.57 -13.24
N ARG A 90 -8.42 7.77 -14.33
CA ARG A 90 -7.90 6.68 -15.18
C ARG A 90 -6.89 5.80 -14.44
N ARG A 91 -5.99 6.38 -13.65
CA ARG A 91 -4.99 5.63 -12.85
C ARG A 91 -5.66 4.79 -11.76
N ARG A 92 -6.58 5.38 -11.00
CA ARG A 92 -7.31 4.71 -9.91
C ARG A 92 -8.25 3.64 -10.45
N ALA A 93 -8.99 3.90 -11.52
CA ALA A 93 -9.87 2.90 -12.14
C ALA A 93 -9.08 1.69 -12.62
N ARG A 94 -7.95 1.89 -13.31
CA ARG A 94 -7.05 0.80 -13.72
C ARG A 94 -6.48 0.04 -12.52
N ASN A 95 -5.97 0.73 -11.50
CA ASN A 95 -5.43 0.09 -10.31
C ASN A 95 -6.49 -0.69 -9.52
N GLN A 96 -7.70 -0.15 -9.38
CA GLN A 96 -8.81 -0.83 -8.71
C GLN A 96 -9.27 -2.04 -9.48
N HIS A 97 -9.42 -1.93 -10.81
CA HIS A 97 -9.76 -3.06 -11.67
C HIS A 97 -8.70 -4.17 -11.52
N LYS A 98 -7.42 -3.81 -11.63
CA LYS A 98 -6.28 -4.71 -11.43
C LYS A 98 -6.27 -5.40 -10.06
N ILE A 99 -6.57 -4.67 -8.99
CA ILE A 99 -6.67 -5.23 -7.63
C ILE A 99 -7.84 -6.20 -7.52
N LYS A 100 -9.02 -5.87 -8.07
CA LYS A 100 -10.20 -6.74 -8.05
C LYS A 100 -9.99 -8.02 -8.83
N GLU A 101 -9.48 -7.91 -10.06
CA GLU A 101 -9.13 -9.08 -10.90
C GLU A 101 -8.09 -9.96 -10.22
N SER A 102 -7.06 -9.35 -9.61
CA SER A 102 -6.05 -10.07 -8.83
C SER A 102 -6.64 -10.77 -7.60
N LEU A 103 -7.59 -10.14 -6.89
CA LEU A 103 -8.26 -10.75 -5.74
C LEU A 103 -9.04 -12.01 -6.15
N ILE A 104 -9.85 -11.90 -7.21
CA ILE A 104 -10.64 -13.02 -7.74
C ILE A 104 -9.71 -14.16 -8.17
N PHE A 105 -8.63 -13.85 -8.89
CA PHE A 105 -7.68 -14.87 -9.33
C PHE A 105 -7.02 -15.60 -8.14
N GLU A 106 -6.57 -14.85 -7.13
CA GLU A 106 -5.95 -15.44 -5.95
C GLU A 106 -6.96 -16.26 -5.10
N GLN A 107 -8.25 -15.95 -5.14
CA GLN A 107 -9.29 -16.78 -4.50
C GLN A 107 -9.39 -18.13 -5.22
N SER A 108 -9.44 -18.13 -6.55
CA SER A 108 -9.41 -19.36 -7.35
C SER A 108 -8.14 -20.18 -7.09
N ARG A 109 -6.98 -19.53 -7.00
CA ARG A 109 -5.72 -20.19 -6.62
C ARG A 109 -5.81 -20.86 -5.25
N SER A 110 -6.37 -20.18 -4.26
CA SER A 110 -6.51 -20.72 -2.91
C SER A 110 -7.31 -22.03 -2.89
N THR A 111 -8.43 -22.06 -3.63
CA THR A 111 -9.24 -23.27 -3.82
C THR A 111 -8.46 -24.40 -4.49
N ARG A 112 -7.70 -24.09 -5.56
CA ARG A 112 -6.85 -25.10 -6.25
C ARG A 112 -5.78 -25.67 -5.34
N LEU A 113 -5.01 -24.81 -4.66
CA LEU A 113 -3.94 -25.23 -3.74
C LEU A 113 -4.47 -26.07 -2.58
N ALA A 114 -5.64 -25.73 -2.04
CA ALA A 114 -6.30 -26.54 -1.02
C ALA A 114 -6.63 -27.95 -1.54
N SER A 115 -7.17 -28.05 -2.75
CA SER A 115 -7.44 -29.34 -3.40
C SER A 115 -6.16 -30.18 -3.60
N TRP A 116 -5.04 -29.56 -3.98
CA TRP A 116 -3.77 -30.27 -4.16
C TRP A 116 -3.18 -30.75 -2.84
N LEU A 117 -3.24 -29.95 -1.79
CA LEU A 117 -2.78 -30.34 -0.46
C LEU A 117 -3.53 -31.59 0.02
N THR A 118 -4.86 -31.61 -0.09
CA THR A 118 -5.67 -32.79 0.22
C THR A 118 -5.29 -34.00 -0.65
N ALA A 119 -4.96 -33.79 -1.92
CA ALA A 119 -4.52 -34.87 -2.80
C ALA A 119 -3.13 -35.43 -2.40
N THR A 120 -2.21 -34.59 -1.92
CA THR A 120 -0.88 -35.04 -1.45
C THR A 120 -0.93 -35.88 -0.17
N GLU A 121 -1.97 -35.69 0.65
CA GLU A 121 -2.21 -36.47 1.87
C GLU A 121 -2.85 -37.84 1.57
N SER A 122 -3.27 -38.07 0.32
CA SER A 122 -3.96 -39.29 -0.10
C SER A 122 -3.00 -40.18 -0.90
N GLU A 123 -2.92 -41.49 -0.57
CA GLU A 123 -2.02 -42.47 -1.23
C GLU A 123 -2.29 -42.70 -2.75
N TYR A 124 -3.29 -42.01 -3.34
CA TYR A 124 -3.80 -42.21 -4.69
C TYR A 124 -2.77 -42.05 -5.82
N LEU A 125 -1.68 -41.31 -5.60
CA LEU A 125 -0.73 -40.96 -6.65
C LEU A 125 0.46 -41.94 -6.74
N SER A 126 0.60 -42.82 -5.75
CA SER A 126 1.53 -43.97 -5.81
C SER A 126 1.17 -44.98 -6.92
N MET A 127 -0.05 -44.88 -7.48
CA MET A 127 -0.60 -45.76 -8.51
C MET A 127 -0.30 -45.35 -9.96
N LEU A 128 0.34 -44.20 -10.21
CA LEU A 128 0.64 -43.74 -11.59
C LEU A 128 1.86 -44.45 -12.20
N THR A 129 1.73 -44.90 -13.46
CA THR A 129 2.83 -45.51 -14.24
C THR A 129 3.72 -44.46 -14.90
N SER A 130 4.97 -44.84 -15.21
CA SER A 130 5.96 -43.97 -15.85
C SER A 130 5.54 -43.45 -17.22
N GLU A 131 4.78 -44.22 -18.00
CA GLU A 131 4.27 -43.81 -19.32
C GLU A 131 3.23 -42.69 -19.22
N SER A 132 2.36 -42.75 -18.21
CA SER A 132 1.30 -41.77 -18.00
C SER A 132 1.84 -40.43 -17.51
N ILE A 133 2.91 -40.49 -16.70
CA ILE A 133 3.69 -39.32 -16.30
C ILE A 133 4.27 -38.62 -17.54
N GLN A 134 4.89 -39.38 -18.44
CA GLN A 134 5.50 -38.79 -19.64
C GLN A 134 4.47 -38.09 -20.54
N ARG A 135 3.27 -38.68 -20.73
CA ARG A 135 2.18 -38.03 -21.49
C ARG A 135 1.71 -36.71 -20.88
N LEU A 136 1.62 -36.63 -19.55
CA LEU A 136 1.24 -35.39 -18.86
C LEU A 136 2.32 -34.31 -19.03
N LEU A 137 3.60 -34.69 -19.07
CA LEU A 137 4.72 -33.77 -19.30
C LEU A 137 4.79 -33.25 -20.74
N ASP A 138 4.44 -34.10 -21.70
CA ASP A 138 4.37 -33.72 -23.11
C ASP A 138 3.24 -32.69 -23.33
N GLN A 139 2.09 -32.86 -22.66
CA GLN A 139 0.99 -31.87 -22.66
C GLN A 139 1.38 -30.51 -22.05
N LEU A 140 2.35 -30.49 -21.12
CA LEU A 140 2.85 -29.28 -20.46
C LEU A 140 3.95 -28.55 -21.25
N SER A 141 4.65 -29.25 -22.14
CA SER A 141 5.78 -28.72 -22.90
C SER A 141 5.39 -28.09 -24.23
N GLY A 142 4.17 -28.34 -24.72
CA GLY A 142 3.57 -27.58 -25.81
C GLY A 142 4.17 -27.88 -27.19
N ASP A 143 4.34 -29.15 -27.54
CA ASP A 143 4.40 -29.53 -28.95
C ASP A 143 2.96 -29.50 -29.51
N ASP A 144 2.68 -28.40 -30.20
CA ASP A 144 1.44 -28.07 -30.90
C ASP A 144 1.21 -29.03 -32.08
N ASP A 145 0.00 -29.55 -32.17
CA ASP A 145 -0.64 -29.94 -33.43
C ASP A 145 -2.16 -29.84 -33.25
N GLY A 146 -2.71 -28.62 -33.15
CA GLY A 146 -4.17 -28.50 -33.15
C GLY A 146 -4.76 -27.12 -32.95
N VAL A 147 -4.77 -26.32 -34.00
CA VAL A 147 -5.56 -25.07 -34.13
C VAL A 147 -7.02 -25.28 -33.71
N GLY A 148 -7.47 -24.55 -32.70
CA GLY A 148 -8.88 -24.48 -32.27
C GLY A 148 -9.22 -23.15 -31.62
N ARG A 149 -9.69 -22.19 -32.42
CA ARG A 149 -10.15 -20.86 -32.01
C ARG A 149 -11.53 -20.93 -31.31
N LEU A 150 -11.77 -20.03 -30.34
CA LEU A 150 -13.06 -19.60 -29.72
C LEU A 150 -13.51 -20.44 -28.49
N LYS A 151 -14.00 -19.89 -27.38
CA LYS A 151 -14.88 -18.71 -27.16
C LYS A 151 -14.56 -17.98 -25.82
N SER A 152 -14.87 -16.69 -25.76
CA SER A 152 -14.80 -15.84 -24.57
C SER A 152 -15.77 -16.27 -23.48
N THR A 153 -15.29 -16.45 -22.25
CA THR A 153 -16.12 -16.72 -21.06
C THR A 153 -16.43 -15.42 -20.32
N ALA A 154 -17.56 -14.82 -20.66
CA ALA A 154 -18.19 -13.70 -19.94
C ALA A 154 -19.42 -14.14 -19.13
N GLU A 155 -19.64 -15.44 -18.90
CA GLU A 155 -20.82 -15.96 -18.21
C GLU A 155 -20.39 -16.98 -17.16
N TYR A 156 -20.03 -16.52 -15.96
CA TYR A 156 -20.13 -17.30 -14.72
C TYR A 156 -20.17 -16.31 -13.54
N MET A 157 -21.32 -15.66 -13.38
CA MET A 157 -21.73 -15.00 -12.14
C MET A 157 -23.15 -15.45 -11.83
N ASP A 158 -23.30 -16.57 -11.12
CA ASP A 158 -24.24 -16.74 -10.00
C ASP A 158 -24.19 -18.20 -9.53
N LEU A 159 -23.67 -18.45 -8.33
CA LEU A 159 -24.03 -19.64 -7.55
C LEU A 159 -23.97 -19.29 -6.06
N GLN A 160 -25.14 -19.21 -5.44
CA GLN A 160 -25.30 -19.27 -3.98
C GLN A 160 -24.88 -20.65 -3.44
N PRO A 161 -24.42 -20.75 -2.18
CA PRO A 161 -24.02 -22.03 -1.59
C PRO A 161 -25.24 -22.92 -1.27
N PRO A 162 -25.12 -24.26 -1.39
CA PRO A 162 -26.19 -25.18 -1.01
C PRO A 162 -26.29 -25.35 0.53
N PRO A 163 -27.46 -25.70 1.08
CA PRO A 163 -27.66 -25.91 2.51
C PRO A 163 -27.10 -27.26 2.98
N PRO A 164 -26.89 -27.46 4.30
CA PRO A 164 -26.37 -28.71 4.82
C PRO A 164 -27.48 -29.76 4.91
N ASP A 165 -27.16 -31.02 4.63
CA ASP A 165 -28.06 -32.14 4.92
C ASP A 165 -27.44 -33.15 5.89
N ASN A 166 -28.30 -33.61 6.80
CA ASN A 166 -28.04 -34.48 7.93
C ASN A 166 -28.25 -35.96 7.54
N ASN A 167 -27.58 -36.83 8.31
CA ASN A 167 -27.80 -38.28 8.45
C ASN A 167 -27.34 -39.20 7.31
N LYS A 168 -26.42 -40.13 7.62
CA LYS A 168 -26.78 -41.49 8.09
C LYS A 168 -25.54 -42.28 8.57
N GLU A 169 -25.85 -43.31 9.34
CA GLU A 169 -25.05 -43.98 10.37
C GLU A 169 -23.93 -44.89 9.89
N ALA A 170 -23.03 -45.16 10.84
CA ALA A 170 -21.90 -46.07 10.78
C ALA A 170 -22.31 -47.55 10.70
N GLN A 171 -21.62 -48.33 9.86
CA GLN A 171 -21.40 -49.77 10.04
C GLN A 171 -20.00 -50.16 9.57
N GLN A 172 -19.22 -50.78 10.45
CA GLN A 172 -17.94 -51.42 10.15
C GLN A 172 -18.17 -52.87 9.69
N PRO A 173 -17.42 -53.42 8.71
CA PRO A 173 -17.44 -54.85 8.45
C PRO A 173 -16.37 -55.59 9.28
N SER A 174 -16.83 -56.65 9.94
CA SER A 174 -16.04 -57.70 10.58
C SER A 174 -15.49 -58.65 9.52
N TRP A 175 -14.17 -58.83 9.47
CA TRP A 175 -13.52 -59.82 8.60
C TRP A 175 -13.35 -61.15 9.33
N ASN A 176 -14.04 -62.18 8.87
CA ASN A 176 -13.63 -63.57 9.05
C ASN A 176 -14.32 -64.43 7.99
N GLU A 177 -13.60 -64.85 6.96
CA GLU A 177 -13.89 -66.10 6.29
C GLU A 177 -12.67 -66.64 5.54
N THR A 178 -12.56 -67.96 5.59
CA THR A 178 -11.38 -68.77 5.33
C THR A 178 -11.17 -69.00 3.83
N LEU A 179 -9.96 -68.73 3.34
CA LEU A 179 -9.53 -68.99 1.96
C LEU A 179 -9.51 -70.48 1.63
N THR A 180 -10.29 -70.89 0.64
CA THR A 180 -10.06 -72.13 -0.13
C THR A 180 -9.23 -71.80 -1.37
N LEU A 181 -8.12 -72.53 -1.56
CA LEU A 181 -7.24 -72.42 -2.72
C LEU A 181 -7.93 -73.02 -3.95
N GLY A 182 -8.56 -72.18 -4.78
CA GLY A 182 -9.16 -72.58 -6.06
C GLY A 182 -9.43 -71.44 -7.06
N ASP A 183 -9.73 -70.22 -6.60
CA ASP A 183 -10.23 -69.11 -7.45
C ASP A 183 -9.27 -67.92 -7.64
N SER A 184 -7.97 -68.13 -7.42
CA SER A 184 -6.98 -67.06 -7.34
C SER A 184 -6.59 -66.39 -8.68
N ALA A 185 -7.02 -66.91 -9.83
CA ALA A 185 -6.67 -66.33 -11.13
C ALA A 185 -7.73 -65.36 -11.70
N LEU A 186 -9.03 -65.57 -11.40
CA LEU A 186 -10.13 -64.73 -11.87
C LEU A 186 -10.24 -63.43 -11.06
N THR A 187 -10.14 -63.54 -9.73
CA THR A 187 -10.13 -62.41 -8.78
C THR A 187 -8.95 -61.45 -8.99
N LEU A 188 -7.78 -61.98 -9.34
CA LEU A 188 -6.59 -61.17 -9.66
C LEU A 188 -6.74 -60.40 -10.97
N LYS A 189 -7.51 -60.93 -11.93
CA LYS A 189 -7.73 -60.30 -13.24
C LYS A 189 -8.73 -59.15 -13.13
N GLU A 190 -9.80 -59.35 -12.35
CA GLU A 190 -10.81 -58.34 -12.02
C GLU A 190 -10.22 -57.22 -11.15
N ALA A 191 -9.42 -57.56 -10.14
CA ALA A 191 -8.69 -56.58 -9.33
C ALA A 191 -7.70 -55.75 -10.18
N LYS A 192 -6.95 -56.39 -11.09
CA LYS A 192 -6.06 -55.69 -12.03
C LYS A 192 -6.82 -54.78 -12.98
N LEU A 193 -8.01 -55.18 -13.43
CA LEU A 193 -8.86 -54.36 -14.30
C LEU A 193 -9.38 -53.13 -13.54
N HIS A 194 -9.87 -53.30 -12.31
CA HIS A 194 -10.31 -52.21 -11.44
C HIS A 194 -9.19 -51.21 -11.14
N VAL A 195 -7.98 -51.69 -10.82
CA VAL A 195 -6.81 -50.81 -10.63
C VAL A 195 -6.51 -50.01 -11.91
N LYS A 196 -6.60 -50.65 -13.08
CA LYS A 196 -6.31 -50.02 -14.38
C LYS A 196 -7.37 -48.98 -14.77
N GLU A 197 -8.64 -49.24 -14.47
CA GLU A 197 -9.75 -48.27 -14.67
C GLU A 197 -9.62 -47.07 -13.72
N HIS A 198 -9.31 -47.33 -12.45
CA HIS A 198 -9.11 -46.29 -11.45
C HIS A 198 -7.89 -45.41 -11.78
N GLN A 199 -6.84 -46.02 -12.32
CA GLN A 199 -5.64 -45.33 -12.78
C GLN A 199 -5.92 -44.47 -14.03
N LYS A 200 -6.69 -44.99 -14.99
CA LYS A 200 -7.11 -44.22 -16.17
C LYS A 200 -7.98 -43.00 -15.80
N ALA A 201 -8.91 -43.17 -14.87
CA ALA A 201 -9.75 -42.08 -14.37
C ALA A 201 -8.93 -40.99 -13.63
N LEU A 202 -7.86 -41.40 -12.94
CA LEU A 202 -6.92 -40.47 -12.29
C LEU A 202 -6.11 -39.68 -13.32
N GLU A 203 -5.63 -40.35 -14.37
CA GLU A 203 -4.88 -39.73 -15.47
C GLU A 203 -5.72 -38.69 -16.24
N GLU A 204 -6.98 -38.99 -16.54
CA GLU A 204 -7.89 -38.04 -17.20
C GLU A 204 -8.15 -36.80 -16.35
N LYS A 205 -8.32 -36.97 -15.03
CA LYS A 205 -8.47 -35.85 -14.08
C LYS A 205 -7.21 -34.99 -14.02
N LEU A 206 -6.04 -35.60 -13.92
CA LEU A 206 -4.76 -34.88 -13.88
C LEU A 206 -4.49 -34.14 -15.18
N SER A 207 -4.76 -34.75 -16.34
CA SER A 207 -4.63 -34.11 -17.66
C SER A 207 -5.54 -32.87 -17.78
N THR A 208 -6.77 -32.96 -17.28
CA THR A 208 -7.71 -31.83 -17.26
C THR A 208 -7.18 -30.69 -16.38
N ILE A 209 -6.74 -30.99 -15.15
CA ILE A 209 -6.18 -30.00 -14.22
C ILE A 209 -4.93 -29.32 -14.82
N VAL A 210 -4.05 -30.10 -15.44
CA VAL A 210 -2.84 -29.62 -16.10
C VAL A 210 -3.16 -28.64 -17.21
N LYS A 211 -4.13 -28.97 -18.06
CA LYS A 211 -4.56 -28.11 -19.16
C LYS A 211 -5.15 -26.80 -18.66
N GLU A 212 -6.03 -26.86 -17.65
CA GLU A 212 -6.63 -25.68 -17.02
C GLU A 212 -5.55 -24.78 -16.39
N LEU A 213 -4.52 -25.35 -15.76
CA LEU A 213 -3.41 -24.59 -15.19
C LEU A 213 -2.53 -23.93 -16.24
N HIS A 214 -2.27 -24.62 -17.34
CA HIS A 214 -1.50 -24.06 -18.45
C HIS A 214 -2.23 -22.85 -19.07
N GLU A 215 -3.52 -23.00 -19.37
CA GLU A 215 -4.35 -21.93 -19.92
C GLU A 215 -4.47 -20.73 -18.94
N THR A 216 -4.68 -21.01 -17.65
CA THR A 216 -4.74 -19.94 -16.64
C THR A 216 -3.40 -19.24 -16.44
N ASN A 217 -2.27 -19.94 -16.50
CA ASN A 217 -0.96 -19.31 -16.37
C ASN A 217 -0.65 -18.39 -17.56
N GLN A 218 -1.00 -18.77 -18.79
CA GLN A 218 -0.87 -17.91 -19.96
C GLN A 218 -1.71 -16.63 -19.83
N TYR A 219 -2.97 -16.77 -19.42
CA TYR A 219 -3.90 -15.66 -19.27
C TYR A 219 -3.44 -14.60 -18.26
N VAL A 220 -2.84 -15.06 -17.16
CA VAL A 220 -2.40 -14.18 -16.07
C VAL A 220 -1.22 -13.29 -16.46
N GLN A 221 -0.48 -13.61 -17.54
CA GLN A 221 0.70 -12.83 -17.94
C GLN A 221 0.38 -11.41 -18.44
N ASP A 222 -0.89 -11.06 -18.64
CA ASP A 222 -1.33 -9.70 -18.95
C ASP A 222 -0.86 -8.69 -17.88
N ARG A 223 0.04 -7.78 -18.30
CA ARG A 223 0.66 -6.78 -17.43
C ARG A 223 -0.29 -5.67 -17.03
N ASP A 224 -1.33 -5.39 -17.80
CA ASP A 224 -2.30 -4.35 -17.51
C ASP A 224 -3.37 -4.86 -16.54
N ARG A 225 -3.74 -6.14 -16.67
CA ARG A 225 -4.78 -6.76 -15.84
C ARG A 225 -4.31 -7.31 -14.50
N TYR A 226 -3.11 -7.87 -14.41
CA TYR A 226 -2.61 -8.53 -13.19
C TYR A 226 -1.34 -7.91 -12.64
N THR A 227 -1.19 -7.95 -11.31
CA THR A 227 0.03 -7.45 -10.68
C THR A 227 1.22 -8.37 -10.97
N LYS A 228 2.43 -7.84 -10.81
CA LYS A 228 3.65 -8.64 -10.93
C LYS A 228 3.64 -9.82 -9.96
N THR A 229 3.24 -9.61 -8.70
CA THR A 229 3.24 -10.65 -7.67
C THR A 229 2.30 -11.81 -8.01
N VAL A 230 1.12 -11.52 -8.56
CA VAL A 230 0.18 -12.56 -9.03
C VAL A 230 0.80 -13.36 -10.17
N ARG A 231 1.43 -12.69 -11.14
CA ARG A 231 2.14 -13.35 -12.25
C ARG A 231 3.27 -14.24 -11.75
N ASP A 232 4.10 -13.72 -10.85
CA ASP A 232 5.22 -14.46 -10.28
C ASP A 232 4.74 -15.71 -9.51
N LEU A 233 3.66 -15.59 -8.72
CA LEU A 233 3.05 -16.73 -8.03
C LEU A 233 2.42 -17.73 -9.00
N SER A 234 1.81 -17.29 -10.12
CA SER A 234 1.25 -18.18 -11.15
C SER A 234 2.34 -19.00 -11.83
N ASN A 235 3.49 -18.39 -12.11
CA ASN A 235 4.66 -19.12 -12.60
C ASN A 235 5.14 -20.15 -11.57
N GLN A 236 5.22 -19.78 -10.28
CA GLN A 236 5.59 -20.73 -9.21
C GLN A 236 4.60 -21.89 -9.07
N GLU A 237 3.30 -21.62 -9.15
CA GLU A 237 2.24 -22.65 -9.13
C GLU A 237 2.40 -23.62 -10.31
N TYR A 238 2.66 -23.10 -11.51
CA TYR A 238 2.89 -23.89 -12.71
C TYR A 238 4.17 -24.76 -12.60
N ASP A 239 5.28 -24.18 -12.15
CA ASP A 239 6.55 -24.89 -11.97
C ASP A 239 6.45 -26.00 -10.91
N LEU A 240 5.71 -25.74 -9.83
CA LEU A 240 5.42 -26.76 -8.83
C LEU A 240 4.56 -27.88 -9.40
N MET A 241 3.53 -27.58 -10.18
CA MET A 241 2.73 -28.62 -10.85
C MET A 241 3.58 -29.48 -11.80
N ASN A 242 4.44 -28.86 -12.61
CA ASN A 242 5.40 -29.58 -13.44
C ASN A 242 6.27 -30.53 -12.62
N THR A 243 6.79 -30.04 -11.50
CA THR A 243 7.65 -30.83 -10.60
C THR A 243 6.88 -31.97 -9.94
N MET A 244 5.62 -31.73 -9.54
CA MET A 244 4.74 -32.75 -8.95
C MET A 244 4.52 -33.92 -9.90
N ILE A 245 4.25 -33.63 -11.16
CA ILE A 245 4.02 -34.65 -12.19
C ILE A 245 5.31 -35.42 -12.47
N ARG A 246 6.46 -34.74 -12.60
CA ARG A 246 7.76 -35.39 -12.86
C ARG A 246 8.20 -36.34 -11.75
N ASN A 247 8.04 -35.91 -10.50
CA ASN A 247 8.66 -36.57 -9.34
C ASN A 247 7.68 -37.41 -8.51
N ARG A 248 6.48 -37.71 -9.03
CA ARG A 248 5.45 -38.48 -8.31
C ARG A 248 5.15 -37.96 -6.89
N LEU A 249 5.25 -36.65 -6.71
CA LEU A 249 5.00 -35.92 -5.44
C LEU A 249 5.97 -36.19 -4.28
N GLU A 250 7.11 -36.84 -4.49
CA GLU A 250 8.14 -36.81 -3.46
C GLU A 250 8.62 -35.37 -3.24
N SER A 251 8.61 -34.89 -1.99
CA SER A 251 9.18 -33.60 -1.57
C SER A 251 8.47 -32.30 -2.04
N VAL A 252 7.19 -32.34 -2.43
CA VAL A 252 6.43 -31.14 -2.90
C VAL A 252 5.46 -30.54 -1.88
N HIS A 253 5.05 -31.29 -0.86
CA HIS A 253 4.08 -30.84 0.15
C HIS A 253 4.51 -29.54 0.83
N ASP A 254 5.76 -29.46 1.30
CA ASP A 254 6.30 -28.25 1.94
C ASP A 254 6.26 -27.02 1.03
N ASN A 255 6.51 -27.22 -0.27
CA ASN A 255 6.45 -26.15 -1.26
C ASN A 255 5.01 -25.68 -1.51
N LEU A 256 4.04 -26.60 -1.53
CA LEU A 256 2.61 -26.27 -1.61
C LEU A 256 2.13 -25.49 -0.38
N VAL A 257 2.52 -25.93 0.82
CA VAL A 257 2.20 -25.21 2.07
C VAL A 257 2.80 -23.80 2.04
N ARG A 258 4.04 -23.65 1.58
CA ARG A 258 4.68 -22.34 1.42
C ARG A 258 3.93 -21.46 0.41
N LEU A 259 3.58 -22.01 -0.75
CA LEU A 259 2.85 -21.27 -1.79
C LEU A 259 1.45 -20.85 -1.31
N LYS A 260 0.74 -21.74 -0.61
CA LYS A 260 -0.55 -21.45 0.02
C LYS A 260 -0.42 -20.30 1.04
N GLY A 261 0.61 -20.33 1.89
CA GLY A 261 0.90 -19.24 2.81
C GLY A 261 1.19 -17.90 2.12
N GLN A 262 1.86 -17.91 0.96
CA GLN A 262 2.06 -16.69 0.16
C GLN A 262 0.76 -16.18 -0.46
N ASN A 263 -0.07 -17.08 -1.00
CA ASN A 263 -1.40 -16.79 -1.53
C ASN A 263 -2.31 -16.18 -0.45
N ASP A 264 -2.36 -16.75 0.76
CA ASP A 264 -3.21 -16.25 1.86
C ASP A 264 -2.83 -14.84 2.32
N ARG A 265 -1.52 -14.55 2.38
CA ARG A 265 -1.02 -13.20 2.65
C ARG A 265 -1.43 -12.22 1.55
N LEU A 266 -1.36 -12.66 0.30
CA LEU A 266 -1.72 -11.84 -0.84
C LEU A 266 -3.23 -11.59 -0.93
N LEU A 267 -4.05 -12.60 -0.65
CA LEU A 267 -5.51 -12.50 -0.50
C LEU A 267 -5.89 -11.47 0.56
N THR A 268 -5.32 -11.59 1.76
CA THR A 268 -5.52 -10.63 2.85
C THR A 268 -5.16 -9.21 2.40
N SER A 269 -4.04 -9.06 1.69
CA SER A 269 -3.61 -7.77 1.16
C SER A 269 -4.55 -7.20 0.09
N TYR A 270 -5.05 -8.01 -0.84
CA TYR A 270 -6.00 -7.54 -1.86
C TYR A 270 -7.39 -7.26 -1.30
N ALA A 271 -7.88 -8.07 -0.36
CA ALA A 271 -9.13 -7.82 0.34
C ALA A 271 -9.09 -6.48 1.09
N LYS A 272 -7.96 -6.15 1.73
CA LYS A 272 -7.74 -4.82 2.33
C LYS A 272 -7.73 -3.72 1.27
N ARG A 273 -6.93 -3.87 0.21
CA ARG A 273 -6.78 -2.85 -0.85
C ARG A 273 -8.00 -2.67 -1.74
N SER A 274 -8.96 -3.59 -1.71
CA SER A 274 -10.23 -3.46 -2.42
C SER A 274 -11.24 -2.57 -1.67
N LEU A 275 -11.02 -2.32 -0.38
CA LEU A 275 -11.82 -1.38 0.41
C LEU A 275 -11.69 0.04 -0.16
N LYS A 276 -12.81 0.74 -0.29
CA LYS A 276 -12.84 2.12 -0.75
C LYS A 276 -13.11 3.04 0.43
N VAL A 277 -12.27 4.06 0.61
CA VAL A 277 -12.56 5.16 1.53
C VAL A 277 -13.77 5.92 0.99
N THR A 278 -14.89 5.85 1.70
CA THR A 278 -16.16 6.50 1.31
C THR A 278 -16.22 7.94 1.81
N LYS A 279 -17.17 8.71 1.27
CA LYS A 279 -17.45 10.07 1.77
C LYS A 279 -17.97 10.03 3.22
N ASP A 280 -18.75 9.01 3.58
CA ASP A 280 -19.27 8.83 4.93
C ASP A 280 -18.14 8.63 5.95
N ILE A 281 -17.15 7.78 5.66
CA ILE A 281 -15.98 7.59 6.54
C ILE A 281 -15.25 8.92 6.79
N LYS A 282 -15.08 9.75 5.75
CA LYS A 282 -14.46 11.07 5.90
C LYS A 282 -15.30 12.01 6.78
N ARG A 283 -16.63 12.00 6.60
CA ARG A 283 -17.57 12.80 7.40
C ARG A 283 -17.60 12.34 8.86
N ASP A 284 -17.49 11.04 9.10
CA ASP A 284 -17.45 10.47 10.45
C ASP A 284 -16.18 10.92 11.17
N CYS A 285 -15.01 10.84 10.50
CA CYS A 285 -13.77 11.39 11.03
C CYS A 285 -13.87 12.89 11.34
N TYR A 286 -14.43 13.69 10.41
CA TYR A 286 -14.60 15.12 10.62
C TYR A 286 -15.48 15.41 11.84
N SER A 287 -16.63 14.76 11.92
CA SER A 287 -17.59 14.92 13.01
C SER A 287 -17.00 14.50 14.35
N PHE A 288 -16.25 13.39 14.38
CA PHE A 288 -15.56 12.89 15.57
C PHE A 288 -14.52 13.90 16.05
N LEU A 289 -13.57 14.29 15.20
CA LEU A 289 -12.48 15.21 15.57
C LEU A 289 -13.00 16.61 15.97
N SER A 290 -14.00 17.13 15.25
CA SER A 290 -14.61 18.43 15.54
C SER A 290 -15.40 18.42 16.85
N SER A 291 -16.12 17.32 17.14
CA SER A 291 -16.82 17.13 18.42
C SER A 291 -15.84 17.05 19.60
N LEU A 292 -14.64 16.53 19.33
CA LEU A 292 -13.53 16.55 20.28
C LEU A 292 -12.80 17.91 20.36
N GLY A 293 -13.38 18.97 19.79
CA GLY A 293 -12.85 20.33 19.93
C GLY A 293 -11.62 20.64 19.08
N TYR A 294 -11.14 19.70 18.26
CA TYR A 294 -9.96 19.93 17.42
C TYR A 294 -10.28 20.83 16.21
N PRO A 295 -9.35 21.71 15.80
CA PRO A 295 -9.52 22.53 14.60
C PRO A 295 -9.48 21.64 13.36
N CYS A 296 -10.59 21.64 12.62
CA CYS A 296 -10.75 20.89 11.37
C CYS A 296 -11.02 21.86 10.22
N PHE A 297 -10.26 21.73 9.13
CA PHE A 297 -10.43 22.49 7.90
C PHE A 297 -10.77 21.55 6.75
N VAL A 298 -11.66 21.99 5.86
CA VAL A 298 -11.94 21.30 4.59
C VAL A 298 -11.41 22.19 3.46
N CYS A 299 -10.57 21.61 2.61
CA CYS A 299 -9.88 22.32 1.56
C CYS A 299 -10.60 22.14 0.22
N GLU A 300 -11.50 23.06 -0.13
CA GLU A 300 -12.20 23.03 -1.41
C GLU A 300 -11.31 23.55 -2.56
N ASN A 301 -11.44 22.93 -3.74
CA ASN A 301 -10.72 23.27 -4.97
C ASN A 301 -9.18 23.23 -4.90
N HIS A 302 -8.60 22.76 -3.81
CA HIS A 302 -7.17 22.55 -3.61
C HIS A 302 -6.94 21.20 -2.90
N GLU A 303 -5.69 20.76 -2.81
CA GLU A 303 -5.34 19.56 -2.04
C GLU A 303 -5.14 19.91 -0.56
N ALA A 304 -5.42 18.97 0.34
CA ALA A 304 -5.22 19.17 1.79
C ALA A 304 -3.79 19.66 2.12
N GLU A 305 -2.78 19.16 1.42
CA GLU A 305 -1.39 19.56 1.61
C GLU A 305 -1.12 21.04 1.29
N ALA A 306 -1.85 21.61 0.32
CA ALA A 306 -1.75 23.03 -0.01
C ALA A 306 -2.30 23.90 1.13
N MET A 307 -3.40 23.47 1.78
CA MET A 307 -3.92 24.13 2.97
C MET A 307 -2.99 23.96 4.17
N CYS A 308 -2.38 22.79 4.36
CA CYS A 308 -1.33 22.60 5.37
C CYS A 308 -0.16 23.58 5.15
N ALA A 309 0.29 23.73 3.90
CA ALA A 309 1.33 24.70 3.56
C ALA A 309 0.90 26.16 3.80
N SER A 310 -0.38 26.49 3.54
CA SER A 310 -0.96 27.80 3.86
C SER A 310 -0.95 28.08 5.36
N LEU A 311 -1.34 27.11 6.19
CA LEU A 311 -1.31 27.21 7.66
C LEU A 311 0.12 27.46 8.18
N VAL A 312 1.12 26.76 7.64
CA VAL A 312 2.52 26.99 8.03
C VAL A 312 3.01 28.36 7.58
N ARG A 313 2.72 28.76 6.34
CA ARG A 313 3.12 30.06 5.79
C ARG A 313 2.57 31.24 6.60
N ASN A 314 1.38 31.10 7.16
CA ASN A 314 0.73 32.14 7.98
C ASN A 314 1.08 32.05 9.47
N GLY A 315 1.98 31.13 9.87
CA GLY A 315 2.40 30.96 11.27
C GLY A 315 1.36 30.31 12.16
N ASN A 316 0.35 29.63 11.59
CA ASN A 316 -0.65 28.87 12.35
C ASN A 316 -0.20 27.43 12.66
N ALA A 317 0.84 26.95 11.97
CA ALA A 317 1.45 25.64 12.20
C ALA A 317 2.98 25.73 12.00
N ASP A 318 3.71 24.86 12.67
CA ASP A 318 5.17 24.75 12.63
C ASP A 318 5.66 23.69 11.63
N GLY A 319 4.78 22.78 11.22
CA GLY A 319 5.10 21.71 10.27
C GLY A 319 3.88 20.96 9.76
N ILE A 320 4.11 20.09 8.77
CA ILE A 320 3.08 19.31 8.07
C ILE A 320 3.29 17.83 8.35
N ILE A 321 2.25 17.10 8.74
CA ILE A 321 2.25 15.63 8.81
C ILE A 321 1.55 15.10 7.56
N SER A 322 2.33 14.43 6.70
CA SER A 322 1.86 13.75 5.49
C SER A 322 2.85 12.63 5.10
N GLU A 323 2.43 11.68 4.28
CA GLU A 323 3.33 10.71 3.62
C GLU A 323 3.65 11.08 2.17
N ASP A 324 3.03 12.15 1.69
CA ASP A 324 3.17 12.66 0.36
C ASP A 324 4.22 13.79 0.32
N MET A 325 5.11 13.70 -0.67
CA MET A 325 6.21 14.64 -0.86
C MET A 325 5.77 15.88 -1.64
N ASP A 326 4.54 15.90 -2.17
CA ASP A 326 4.00 17.10 -2.84
C ASP A 326 3.88 18.28 -1.86
N SER A 327 3.64 18.03 -0.56
CA SER A 327 3.64 19.03 0.51
C SER A 327 4.87 19.95 0.55
N ILE A 328 6.08 19.42 0.30
CA ILE A 328 7.32 20.21 0.34
C ILE A 328 7.52 21.11 -0.90
N VAL A 329 6.63 21.01 -1.89
CA VAL A 329 6.63 21.85 -3.08
C VAL A 329 5.71 23.06 -2.92
N PHE A 330 4.57 22.88 -2.22
CA PHE A 330 3.61 23.95 -1.94
C PHE A 330 4.19 25.08 -1.08
N GLY A 331 5.12 24.76 -0.17
CA GLY A 331 5.59 25.71 0.83
C GLY A 331 7.00 25.45 1.34
N ASP A 332 7.38 26.24 2.35
CA ASP A 332 8.67 26.16 3.02
C ASP A 332 8.57 25.46 4.38
N GLY A 333 7.38 24.96 4.73
CA GLY A 333 7.15 24.24 5.97
C GLY A 333 7.78 22.85 5.96
N PRO A 334 8.38 22.39 7.07
CA PRO A 334 8.95 21.06 7.16
C PRO A 334 7.85 19.98 7.11
N LEU A 335 8.15 18.88 6.42
CA LEU A 335 7.28 17.70 6.33
C LEU A 335 7.75 16.62 7.31
N LEU A 336 6.83 16.09 8.08
CA LEU A 336 7.03 15.02 9.05
C LEU A 336 6.36 13.73 8.55
N ARG A 337 7.18 12.80 8.10
CA ARG A 337 6.74 11.47 7.64
C ARG A 337 6.93 10.43 8.72
N TYR A 338 6.21 9.32 8.61
CA TYR A 338 6.18 8.22 9.59
C TYR A 338 5.73 8.67 10.98
N PHE A 339 4.95 9.76 11.04
CA PHE A 339 4.34 10.21 12.29
C PHE A 339 3.36 9.15 12.79
N CYS A 340 3.45 8.81 14.08
CA CYS A 340 2.65 7.74 14.69
C CYS A 340 2.68 6.41 13.87
N THR A 341 3.86 6.05 13.32
CA THR A 341 4.11 4.76 12.64
C THR A 341 5.04 3.84 13.43
N LYS A 342 4.67 2.56 13.57
CA LYS A 342 5.43 1.56 14.35
C LYS A 342 6.76 1.25 13.66
N ASN A 343 7.81 1.03 14.45
CA ASN A 343 9.16 0.61 14.00
C ASN A 343 9.82 1.54 12.96
N LYS A 344 9.43 2.83 12.95
CA LYS A 344 10.02 3.85 12.08
C LYS A 344 10.14 5.17 12.83
N PRO A 345 11.36 5.75 12.92
CA PRO A 345 11.51 7.10 13.46
C PRO A 345 10.83 8.11 12.54
N ILE A 346 10.46 9.27 13.10
CA ILE A 346 9.88 10.36 12.31
C ILE A 346 10.95 10.85 11.33
N LEU A 347 10.60 10.89 10.04
CA LEU A 347 11.47 11.48 9.04
C LEU A 347 11.07 12.94 8.83
N HIS A 348 11.93 13.84 9.32
CA HIS A 348 11.85 15.27 9.10
C HIS A 348 12.44 15.61 7.74
N VAL A 349 11.66 16.30 6.90
CA VAL A 349 12.06 16.74 5.57
C VAL A 349 11.97 18.27 5.51
N ASP A 350 13.11 18.95 5.41
CA ASP A 350 13.17 20.40 5.32
C ASP A 350 13.32 20.85 3.85
N PRO A 351 12.30 21.49 3.23
CA PRO A 351 12.38 21.96 1.84
C PRO A 351 13.42 23.07 1.63
N VAL A 352 13.67 23.91 2.63
CA VAL A 352 14.61 25.02 2.53
C VAL A 352 16.04 24.47 2.47
N VAL A 353 16.38 23.57 3.39
CA VAL A 353 17.68 22.89 3.40
C VAL A 353 17.86 22.05 2.13
N ALA A 354 16.80 21.37 1.67
CA ALA A 354 16.84 20.60 0.42
C ALA A 354 17.26 21.48 -0.76
N ARG A 355 16.62 22.64 -0.93
CA ARG A 355 16.93 23.58 -2.00
C ARG A 355 18.33 24.17 -1.88
N GLN A 356 18.76 24.53 -0.67
CA GLN A 356 20.11 25.04 -0.42
C GLN A 356 21.19 24.02 -0.80
N GLN A 357 21.05 22.75 -0.39
CA GLN A 357 22.04 21.72 -0.71
C GLN A 357 22.01 21.33 -2.19
N LEU A 358 20.84 21.36 -2.83
CA LEU A 358 20.73 21.18 -4.28
C LEU A 358 21.28 22.38 -5.05
N GLY A 359 21.40 23.56 -4.43
CA GLY A 359 21.79 24.80 -5.10
C GLY A 359 20.72 25.31 -6.06
N LEU A 360 19.44 25.18 -5.67
CA LEU A 360 18.29 25.56 -6.49
C LEU A 360 17.47 26.66 -5.82
N THR A 361 16.94 27.57 -6.62
CA THR A 361 15.87 28.48 -6.23
C THR A 361 14.56 27.72 -6.03
N ARG A 362 13.54 28.38 -5.46
CA ARG A 362 12.22 27.76 -5.30
C ARG A 362 11.53 27.46 -6.63
N ALA A 363 11.72 28.31 -7.65
CA ALA A 363 11.19 28.07 -8.99
C ALA A 363 11.86 26.87 -9.67
N GLU A 364 13.19 26.79 -9.60
CA GLU A 364 13.95 25.64 -10.13
C GLU A 364 13.61 24.34 -9.40
N PHE A 365 13.41 24.39 -8.08
CA PHE A 365 13.00 23.21 -7.32
C PHE A 365 11.61 22.71 -7.71
N LEU A 366 10.66 23.61 -7.97
CA LEU A 366 9.35 23.27 -8.52
C LEU A 366 9.50 22.61 -9.90
N ASP A 367 10.32 23.16 -10.77
CA ASP A 367 10.58 22.59 -12.11
C ASP A 367 11.22 21.20 -12.04
N LEU A 368 12.18 21.02 -11.12
CA LEU A 368 12.75 19.71 -10.82
C LEU A 368 11.66 18.71 -10.42
N CYS A 369 10.75 19.11 -9.53
CA CYS A 369 9.65 18.27 -9.07
C CYS A 369 8.68 17.91 -10.20
N ILE A 370 8.34 18.87 -11.06
CA ILE A 370 7.51 18.66 -12.25
C ILE A 370 8.16 17.64 -13.20
N LEU A 371 9.46 17.77 -13.46
CA LEU A 371 10.21 16.86 -14.34
C LEU A 371 10.39 15.46 -13.74
N CYS A 372 10.44 15.32 -12.41
CA CYS A 372 10.39 14.02 -11.74
C CYS A 372 9.02 13.33 -11.91
N GLY A 373 7.97 14.12 -12.14
CA GLY A 373 6.57 13.72 -12.24
C GLY A 373 5.80 14.09 -10.99
N THR A 374 4.59 14.61 -11.17
CA THR A 374 3.64 14.95 -10.10
C THR A 374 2.30 14.28 -10.36
N ASP A 375 1.38 14.37 -9.40
CA ASP A 375 0.02 13.85 -9.58
C ASP A 375 -0.88 14.75 -10.46
N PHE A 376 -0.37 15.88 -10.97
CA PHE A 376 -1.15 16.91 -11.67
C PHE A 376 -0.98 16.91 -13.21
N GLY A 377 -0.11 16.08 -13.76
CA GLY A 377 0.08 15.97 -15.21
C GLY A 377 0.90 14.75 -15.62
N SER A 378 1.14 14.61 -16.93
CA SER A 378 2.01 13.56 -17.46
C SER A 378 3.50 13.94 -17.26
N LYS A 379 4.41 13.21 -17.90
CA LYS A 379 5.86 13.43 -17.76
C LYS A 379 6.56 13.37 -19.11
N ILE A 380 7.86 13.66 -19.11
CA ILE A 380 8.73 13.42 -20.27
C ILE A 380 9.37 12.05 -20.11
N TYR A 381 9.06 11.11 -20.99
CA TYR A 381 9.63 9.77 -20.93
C TYR A 381 11.16 9.81 -21.04
N GLY A 382 11.85 9.01 -20.22
CA GLY A 382 13.31 8.95 -20.18
C GLY A 382 13.99 10.04 -19.34
N ILE A 383 13.24 10.99 -18.77
CA ILE A 383 13.75 11.94 -17.78
C ILE A 383 13.38 11.46 -16.38
N GLY A 384 14.38 11.00 -15.63
CA GLY A 384 14.24 10.64 -14.21
C GLY A 384 14.89 11.67 -13.28
N PRO A 385 14.78 11.50 -11.95
CA PRO A 385 15.17 12.54 -10.98
C PRO A 385 16.60 13.07 -11.10
N ASN A 386 17.59 12.20 -11.36
CA ASN A 386 18.97 12.66 -11.54
C ASN A 386 19.13 13.52 -12.80
N ARG A 387 18.54 13.06 -13.92
CA ARG A 387 18.62 13.78 -15.18
C ARG A 387 17.84 15.09 -15.13
N ALA A 388 16.70 15.09 -14.45
CA ALA A 388 15.93 16.30 -14.19
C ALA A 388 16.77 17.32 -13.40
N LEU A 389 17.47 16.90 -12.35
CA LEU A 389 18.37 17.79 -11.59
C LEU A 389 19.50 18.36 -12.44
N GLU A 390 20.15 17.53 -13.27
CA GLU A 390 21.18 17.99 -14.21
C GLU A 390 20.64 19.05 -15.18
N LEU A 391 19.48 18.77 -15.80
CA LEU A 391 18.86 19.66 -16.77
C LEU A 391 18.45 20.99 -16.14
N VAL A 392 17.84 20.96 -14.94
CA VAL A 392 17.47 22.19 -14.22
C VAL A 392 18.69 23.00 -13.84
N LYS A 393 19.78 22.36 -13.39
CA LYS A 393 21.03 23.08 -13.10
C LYS A 393 21.70 23.68 -14.35
N GLN A 394 21.53 23.05 -15.51
CA GLN A 394 22.13 23.50 -16.77
C GLN A 394 21.34 24.64 -17.42
N HIS A 395 20.01 24.58 -17.34
CA HIS A 395 19.12 25.42 -18.15
C HIS A 395 18.20 26.32 -17.31
N GLY A 396 18.07 26.10 -16.01
CA GLY A 396 17.30 26.93 -15.07
C GLY A 396 15.77 26.74 -15.12
N SER A 397 15.17 26.48 -16.28
CA SER A 397 13.71 26.32 -16.41
C SER A 397 13.29 25.23 -17.38
N ILE A 398 12.06 24.72 -17.23
CA ILE A 398 11.47 23.74 -18.16
C ILE A 398 11.42 24.27 -19.59
N GLU A 399 11.11 25.55 -19.80
CA GLU A 399 11.12 26.20 -21.11
C GLU A 399 12.46 26.03 -21.81
N GLU A 400 13.54 26.38 -21.13
CA GLU A 400 14.89 26.35 -21.68
C GLU A 400 15.38 24.92 -21.92
N ILE A 401 14.98 24.00 -21.04
CA ILE A 401 15.21 22.57 -21.18
C ILE A 401 14.54 22.05 -22.47
N LEU A 402 13.28 22.39 -22.72
CA LEU A 402 12.55 21.92 -23.90
C LEU A 402 13.15 22.42 -25.22
N ILE A 403 13.77 23.61 -25.23
CA ILE A 403 14.49 24.14 -26.40
C ILE A 403 15.75 23.32 -26.71
N HIS A 404 16.45 22.86 -25.67
CA HIS A 404 17.75 22.19 -25.79
C HIS A 404 17.67 20.65 -25.79
N LEU A 405 16.51 20.08 -25.48
CA LEU A 405 16.28 18.64 -25.49
C LEU A 405 16.20 18.11 -26.93
N ASP A 406 16.76 16.93 -27.16
CA ASP A 406 16.58 16.20 -28.43
C ASP A 406 15.11 15.76 -28.57
N PRO A 407 14.35 16.34 -29.52
CA PRO A 407 12.92 16.08 -29.67
C PRO A 407 12.63 14.67 -30.17
N ARG A 408 13.62 13.93 -30.68
CA ARG A 408 13.45 12.53 -31.10
C ARG A 408 13.52 11.56 -29.93
N LYS A 409 14.27 11.92 -28.90
CA LYS A 409 14.53 11.06 -27.74
C LYS A 409 13.62 11.38 -26.55
N TYR A 410 13.35 12.66 -26.33
CA TYR A 410 12.60 13.15 -25.17
C TYR A 410 11.34 13.83 -25.65
N ILE A 411 10.29 13.03 -25.85
CA ILE A 411 8.99 13.51 -26.29
C ILE A 411 8.12 13.71 -25.04
N PRO A 412 7.63 14.94 -24.78
CA PRO A 412 6.63 15.16 -23.74
C PRO A 412 5.38 14.32 -24.02
N GLU A 413 4.91 13.57 -23.02
CA GLU A 413 3.66 12.81 -23.15
C GLU A 413 2.47 13.78 -23.30
N GLU A 414 1.40 13.31 -23.96
CA GLU A 414 0.16 14.07 -24.05
C GLU A 414 -0.31 14.48 -22.63
N GLY A 415 -0.63 15.76 -22.44
CA GLY A 415 -1.00 16.31 -21.14
C GLY A 415 0.14 16.80 -20.24
N PHE A 416 1.37 16.95 -20.78
CA PHE A 416 2.48 17.56 -20.05
C PHE A 416 2.32 19.09 -20.02
N ASP A 417 1.36 19.57 -19.24
CA ASP A 417 1.11 21.01 -19.04
C ASP A 417 1.82 21.50 -17.77
N TYR A 418 3.12 21.74 -17.89
CA TYR A 418 3.93 22.20 -16.75
C TYR A 418 3.50 23.59 -16.24
N LEU A 419 2.86 24.43 -17.08
CA LEU A 419 2.36 25.74 -16.67
C LEU A 419 1.17 25.61 -15.72
N LEU A 420 0.23 24.72 -16.05
CA LEU A 420 -0.88 24.39 -15.15
C LEU A 420 -0.37 23.82 -13.83
N ILE A 421 0.61 22.90 -13.88
CA ILE A 421 1.18 22.32 -12.66
C ILE A 421 1.88 23.38 -11.80
N ARG A 422 2.65 24.30 -12.41
CA ARG A 422 3.25 25.42 -11.68
C ARG A 422 2.20 26.27 -10.98
N LYS A 423 1.12 26.60 -11.70
CA LYS A 423 0.00 27.37 -11.13
C LYS A 423 -0.58 26.69 -9.90
N VAL A 424 -0.83 25.37 -9.97
CA VAL A 424 -1.35 24.58 -8.83
C VAL A 424 -0.44 24.68 -7.60
N PHE A 425 0.88 24.55 -7.76
CA PHE A 425 1.80 24.61 -6.62
C PHE A 425 2.10 26.03 -6.11
N GLN A 426 1.81 27.06 -6.91
CA GLN A 426 2.03 28.46 -6.53
C GLN A 426 0.80 29.09 -5.87
N GLU A 427 -0.41 28.65 -6.24
CA GLU A 427 -1.67 29.14 -5.69
C GLU A 427 -2.00 28.38 -4.39
N LEU A 428 -1.69 29.01 -3.24
CA LEU A 428 -2.10 28.50 -1.93
C LEU A 428 -3.52 28.97 -1.59
N PRO A 429 -4.37 28.10 -1.02
CA PRO A 429 -5.70 28.49 -0.60
C PRO A 429 -5.66 29.46 0.59
N SER A 430 -6.61 30.40 0.61
CA SER A 430 -6.86 31.24 1.78
C SER A 430 -7.37 30.39 2.95
N ILE A 431 -6.91 30.70 4.17
CA ILE A 431 -7.40 30.04 5.37
C ILE A 431 -8.84 30.51 5.62
N PRO A 432 -9.83 29.60 5.70
CA PRO A 432 -11.22 29.97 5.92
C PRO A 432 -11.40 30.70 7.25
N THR A 433 -12.11 31.83 7.24
CA THR A 433 -12.59 32.48 8.47
C THR A 433 -13.78 31.69 9.02
N HIS A 434 -13.52 30.74 9.91
CA HIS A 434 -14.49 29.77 10.43
C HIS A 434 -14.31 29.62 11.96
N PRO A 435 -15.28 29.11 12.74
CA PRO A 435 -15.03 28.76 14.15
C PRO A 435 -13.80 27.85 14.38
N SER A 436 -13.30 27.16 13.34
CA SER A 436 -12.02 26.43 13.39
C SER A 436 -10.79 27.34 13.50
N THR A 437 -10.82 28.57 12.94
CA THR A 437 -9.75 29.56 13.13
C THR A 437 -9.71 30.10 14.55
N ASP A 438 -10.86 30.27 15.21
CA ASP A 438 -10.91 30.69 16.63
C ASP A 438 -10.30 29.62 17.55
N LYS A 439 -10.43 28.35 17.14
CA LYS A 439 -9.86 27.19 17.85
C LYS A 439 -8.34 27.05 17.70
N LEU A 440 -7.70 27.73 16.74
CA LEU A 440 -6.25 27.66 16.55
C LEU A 440 -5.47 28.17 17.78
N SER A 441 -6.05 29.14 18.50
CA SER A 441 -5.45 29.73 19.71
C SER A 441 -5.83 29.03 21.02
N SER A 442 -6.84 28.15 21.02
CA SER A 442 -7.37 27.51 22.23
C SER A 442 -6.90 26.06 22.37
N THR A 443 -6.64 25.61 23.60
CA THR A 443 -6.52 24.16 23.89
C THR A 443 -7.87 23.48 23.64
N PRO A 444 -7.93 22.38 22.88
CA PRO A 444 -9.16 21.60 22.73
C PRO A 444 -9.71 21.23 24.11
N SER A 445 -10.93 21.65 24.43
CA SER A 445 -11.63 21.22 25.63
C SER A 445 -12.92 20.54 25.21
N VAL A 446 -13.06 19.28 25.62
CA VAL A 446 -14.24 18.46 25.37
C VAL A 446 -14.91 18.21 26.69
N ASN A 447 -16.23 18.36 26.74
CA ASN A 447 -16.99 17.91 27.90
C ASN A 447 -16.79 16.39 28.06
N SER A 448 -16.44 15.95 29.27
CA SER A 448 -16.22 14.53 29.61
C SER A 448 -17.38 13.63 29.20
N ASP A 449 -18.62 14.09 29.35
CA ASP A 449 -19.82 13.34 28.99
C ASP A 449 -19.92 13.16 27.46
N THR A 450 -19.56 14.19 26.70
CA THR A 450 -19.54 14.12 25.24
C THR A 450 -18.47 13.16 24.75
N LEU A 451 -17.27 13.21 25.34
CA LEU A 451 -16.21 12.25 25.05
C LEU A 451 -16.65 10.82 25.36
N ASN A 452 -17.16 10.57 26.57
CA ASN A 452 -17.60 9.24 27.00
C ASN A 452 -18.70 8.68 26.09
N ASN A 453 -19.69 9.50 25.72
CA ASN A 453 -20.76 9.11 24.81
C ASN A 453 -20.22 8.74 23.41
N LEU A 454 -19.26 9.50 22.88
CA LEU A 454 -18.64 9.21 21.59
C LEU A 454 -17.81 7.93 21.63
N LEU A 455 -17.00 7.73 22.67
CA LEU A 455 -16.21 6.52 22.83
C LEU A 455 -17.11 5.29 22.97
N GLN A 456 -18.21 5.39 23.74
CA GLN A 456 -19.20 4.32 23.85
C GLN A 456 -19.91 4.06 22.50
N GLN A 457 -20.34 5.11 21.79
CA GLN A 457 -21.01 4.99 20.49
C GLN A 457 -20.14 4.23 19.48
N TYR A 458 -18.85 4.54 19.44
CA TYR A 458 -17.90 3.92 18.52
C TYR A 458 -17.14 2.73 19.12
N GLN A 459 -17.50 2.28 20.31
CA GLN A 459 -16.92 1.10 20.98
C GLN A 459 -15.40 1.22 21.21
N ILE A 460 -14.88 2.43 21.39
CA ILE A 460 -13.46 2.68 21.62
C ILE A 460 -13.20 2.58 23.13
N ASP A 461 -12.36 1.63 23.53
CA ASP A 461 -11.90 1.47 24.91
C ASP A 461 -10.67 2.37 25.17
N PRO A 462 -10.76 3.36 26.09
CA PRO A 462 -9.63 4.21 26.46
C PRO A 462 -8.43 3.44 27.01
N ASP A 463 -8.67 2.40 27.82
CA ASP A 463 -7.60 1.66 28.50
C ASP A 463 -6.83 0.79 27.51
N GLU A 464 -7.54 0.24 26.51
CA GLU A 464 -6.92 -0.43 25.36
C GLU A 464 -6.02 0.53 24.59
N ILE A 465 -6.51 1.74 24.30
CA ILE A 465 -5.76 2.78 23.57
C ILE A 465 -4.50 3.18 24.33
N ASP A 466 -4.58 3.39 25.65
CA ASP A 466 -3.42 3.75 26.47
C ASP A 466 -2.38 2.63 26.48
N THR A 467 -2.83 1.36 26.57
CA THR A 467 -1.96 0.19 26.47
C THR A 467 -1.27 0.12 25.10
N GLN A 468 -2.04 0.31 24.02
CA GLN A 468 -1.51 0.35 22.66
C GLN A 468 -0.52 1.51 22.48
N LEU A 469 -0.79 2.66 23.08
CA LEU A 469 0.06 3.84 23.03
C LEU A 469 1.38 3.59 23.74
N ASP A 470 1.39 3.00 24.93
CA ASP A 470 2.62 2.66 25.65
C ASP A 470 3.51 1.72 24.82
N ILE A 471 2.91 0.70 24.19
CA ILE A 471 3.63 -0.20 23.26
C ILE A 471 4.18 0.59 22.07
N PHE A 472 3.36 1.47 21.50
CA PHE A 472 3.71 2.27 20.33
C PHE A 472 4.92 3.19 20.62
N MET A 473 4.91 3.86 21.76
CA MET A 473 5.96 4.78 22.21
C MET A 473 7.32 4.09 22.34
N HIS A 474 7.33 2.82 22.79
CA HIS A 474 8.56 2.02 22.84
C HIS A 474 9.04 1.55 21.46
N GLN A 475 8.14 1.41 20.48
CA GLN A 475 8.44 0.86 19.15
C GLN A 475 8.82 1.91 18.11
N GLN A 476 8.31 3.14 18.19
CA GLN A 476 8.57 4.18 17.17
C GLN A 476 10.07 4.49 16.99
N ASN A 477 10.84 4.38 18.08
CA ASN A 477 12.27 4.71 18.08
C ASN A 477 13.19 3.52 17.78
N ARG A 478 12.64 2.33 17.49
CA ARG A 478 13.45 1.15 17.11
C ARG A 478 13.57 1.08 15.59
N PRO A 479 14.79 1.12 15.01
CA PRO A 479 14.96 0.83 13.59
C PRO A 479 14.54 -0.61 13.31
N SER A 480 13.81 -0.82 12.20
CA SER A 480 13.45 -2.17 11.77
C SER A 480 14.71 -2.99 11.46
N LEU A 481 14.74 -4.29 11.81
CA LEU A 481 15.86 -5.21 11.54
C LEU A 481 16.29 -5.23 10.05
N ALA A 482 15.40 -4.87 9.13
CA ALA A 482 15.70 -4.79 7.70
C ALA A 482 16.55 -3.55 7.32
N GLU A 483 16.47 -2.45 8.08
CA GLU A 483 17.27 -1.25 7.82
C GLU A 483 18.71 -1.38 8.33
N THR A 484 18.96 -2.23 9.32
CA THR A 484 20.30 -2.49 9.87
C THR A 484 21.18 -3.30 8.91
N ILE A 485 20.58 -4.02 7.95
CA ILE A 485 21.30 -4.93 7.03
C ILE A 485 21.68 -4.24 5.70
N SER A 486 21.16 -3.04 5.44
CA SER A 486 21.50 -2.27 4.23
C SER A 486 22.21 -0.96 4.60
N SER A 487 23.52 -1.04 4.88
CA SER A 487 24.58 -0.04 4.56
C SER A 487 25.81 -0.22 5.48
N PRO A 488 26.94 -0.78 5.02
CA PRO A 488 28.21 -0.60 5.71
C PRO A 488 28.76 0.78 5.33
N GLY A 489 28.61 1.77 6.22
CA GLY A 489 29.16 3.12 5.98
C GLY A 489 28.75 4.23 6.95
N ASP A 490 27.74 4.03 7.79
CA ASP A 490 27.27 5.09 8.70
C ASP A 490 28.02 5.07 10.05
N SER A 491 29.25 5.60 10.05
CA SER A 491 29.97 5.96 11.28
C SER A 491 30.45 7.42 11.21
N ALA A 492 29.53 8.36 11.39
CA ALA A 492 29.84 9.75 11.75
C ALA A 492 28.60 10.44 12.34
N PHE A 493 28.23 10.07 13.57
CA PHE A 493 27.20 10.79 14.33
C PHE A 493 27.86 11.91 15.13
N GLY A 494 27.81 13.13 14.59
CA GLY A 494 28.11 14.36 15.32
C GLY A 494 26.84 14.87 15.98
N SER A 495 26.78 14.81 17.30
CA SER A 495 25.81 15.52 18.13
C SER A 495 26.06 17.02 18.03
N ASN A 496 25.06 17.80 17.64
CA ASN A 496 25.09 19.26 17.85
C ASN A 496 23.70 19.73 18.37
N PRO A 497 23.62 20.37 19.54
CA PRO A 497 22.37 20.91 20.07
C PRO A 497 22.06 22.28 19.43
N PHE A 498 20.84 22.44 18.94
CA PHE A 498 20.30 23.74 18.53
C PHE A 498 20.26 24.70 19.73
N GLN A 499 20.92 25.87 19.59
CA GLN A 499 20.78 26.99 20.51
C GLN A 499 19.43 27.68 20.28
N GLN A 500 18.67 27.87 21.36
CA GLN A 500 17.48 28.72 21.36
C GLN A 500 17.86 30.21 21.25
N PRO A 501 17.00 31.06 20.65
CA PRO A 501 17.21 32.49 20.65
C PRO A 501 16.83 33.06 22.03
N HIS A 502 17.79 33.64 22.74
CA HIS A 502 17.53 34.42 23.95
C HIS A 502 16.89 35.75 23.60
N SER A 503 15.70 35.99 24.14
CA SER A 503 15.08 37.30 24.30
C SER A 503 15.82 38.08 25.40
N SER A 504 16.49 39.18 25.06
CA SER A 504 16.96 40.16 26.03
C SER A 504 16.16 41.46 25.87
N SER A 505 15.27 41.69 26.82
CA SER A 505 14.68 42.99 27.12
C SER A 505 15.75 43.93 27.66
N HIS A 506 16.03 45.02 26.96
CA HIS A 506 16.62 46.22 27.58
C HIS A 506 15.75 47.42 27.25
N SER A 507 15.06 47.87 28.28
CA SER A 507 14.58 49.24 28.46
C SER A 507 15.78 50.18 28.50
N ASP A 508 15.77 51.25 27.70
CA ASP A 508 16.38 52.51 28.08
C ASP A 508 15.65 53.67 27.40
N THR A 509 15.17 54.58 28.25
CA THR A 509 14.55 55.87 27.96
C THR A 509 15.55 56.90 27.42
N PRO A 510 15.08 57.99 26.78
CA PRO A 510 15.89 58.90 25.97
C PRO A 510 16.40 60.12 26.77
N LEU A 511 17.55 60.67 26.37
CA LEU A 511 17.99 62.02 26.75
C LEU A 511 18.78 62.67 25.59
N PHE A 512 18.17 63.73 25.04
CA PHE A 512 18.72 64.94 24.39
C PHE A 512 20.17 64.95 23.87
N THR A 513 20.37 65.25 22.59
CA THR A 513 20.53 66.63 22.05
C THR A 513 20.40 66.63 20.54
#